data_AF-A1UQ73-F1
#
_entry.id   AF-A1UQ73-F1
#
_cell.length_a   1.000
_cell.length_b   1.000
_cell.length_c   1.000
_cell.angle_alpha   90.00
_cell.angle_beta   90.00
_cell.angle_gamma   90.00
#
_symmetry.space_group_name_H-M   'P 1'
#
loop_
_entity.id
_entity.type
_entity.pdbx_description
1 polymer ?
#
loop_
_entity_poly.entity_id
_entity_poly.type
_entity_poly.pdbx_seq_one_letter_code
_entity_poly.pdbx_strand_id
1 'polypeptide(L)'
;MGHQDPHQVPVSEVRAAVLAETKAKIAACGWTVIAVFPTAQDQGPSFAYTVGLSAQSLPELAIYGLPGPVAHSLLNEVARRIVAAGQGLATGDRIEGVLVDDVALVAVEMTDARDLNLVRECYGAVAAAVQLVWPDADGVLPWEQGSRVGGAEQPLRGRPPQARPVYHAQRLAVSTAQELADLLAEQPRRSLVAGDGSDPQRVNDVRAGWAGRALVAYAQHLGGSSLTEDAATAATDLLSDLRHLFDALGVDWEQAVASAEGYYRDEIFGQL
;
A
#
# COMPACT_ATOMS: atom_id res chain seq x y z
N MET A 1 -2.06 -28.47 51.70
CA MET A 1 -1.72 -29.22 50.47
C MET A 1 -1.95 -28.28 49.30
N GLY A 2 -0.89 -27.66 48.79
CA GLY A 2 -0.96 -26.79 47.62
C GLY A 2 -1.09 -27.65 46.37
N HIS A 3 -2.12 -27.39 45.56
CA HIS A 3 -2.14 -27.84 44.18
C HIS A 3 -1.20 -26.94 43.39
N GLN A 4 0.00 -27.46 43.11
CA GLN A 4 0.82 -26.98 42.00
C GLN A 4 0.29 -27.64 40.73
N ASP A 5 -0.12 -26.82 39.78
CA ASP A 5 -0.54 -27.24 38.45
C ASP A 5 0.72 -27.72 37.67
N PRO A 6 0.81 -28.97 37.16
CA PRO A 6 2.09 -29.57 36.79
C PRO A 6 2.64 -29.24 35.38
N HIS A 7 2.08 -28.28 34.62
CA HIS A 7 2.41 -28.16 33.18
C HIS A 7 2.65 -26.76 32.61
N GLN A 8 2.94 -25.73 33.41
CA GLN A 8 3.43 -24.46 32.86
C GLN A 8 4.95 -24.48 32.78
N VAL A 9 5.48 -24.80 31.59
CA VAL A 9 6.89 -24.58 31.27
C VAL A 9 7.20 -23.10 31.56
N PRO A 10 8.25 -22.80 32.36
CA PRO A 10 8.61 -21.43 32.68
C PRO A 10 8.81 -20.61 31.41
N VAL A 11 8.30 -19.38 31.38
CA VAL A 11 8.44 -18.44 30.24
C VAL A 11 9.91 -18.29 29.81
N SER A 12 10.85 -18.38 30.77
CA SER A 12 12.29 -18.36 30.51
C SER A 12 12.80 -19.56 29.70
N GLU A 13 12.27 -20.76 29.92
CA GLU A 13 12.65 -21.97 29.19
C GLU A 13 12.08 -21.97 27.77
N VAL A 14 10.82 -21.53 27.61
CA VAL A 14 10.21 -21.34 26.29
C VAL A 14 11.01 -20.32 25.47
N ARG A 15 11.38 -19.18 26.07
CA ARG A 15 12.19 -18.14 25.42
C ARG A 15 13.58 -18.65 25.02
N ALA A 16 14.24 -19.42 25.88
CA ALA A 16 15.53 -20.02 25.56
C ALA A 16 15.45 -21.02 24.39
N ALA A 17 14.40 -21.82 24.33
CA ALA A 17 14.16 -22.75 23.22
C ALA A 17 13.92 -22.03 21.89
N VAL A 18 13.07 -20.99 21.89
CA VAL A 18 12.81 -20.15 20.70
C VAL A 18 14.09 -19.49 20.20
N LEU A 19 14.91 -18.98 21.11
CA LEU A 19 16.20 -18.37 20.76
C LEU A 19 17.16 -19.40 20.14
N ALA A 20 17.25 -20.60 20.71
CA ALA A 20 18.09 -21.68 20.19
C ALA A 20 17.63 -22.14 18.79
N GLU A 21 16.33 -22.33 18.59
CA GLU A 21 15.76 -22.69 17.29
C GLU A 21 16.01 -21.60 16.24
N THR A 22 15.84 -20.34 16.62
CA THR A 22 16.12 -19.18 15.77
C THR A 22 17.58 -19.17 15.34
N LYS A 23 18.52 -19.35 16.29
CA LYS A 23 19.95 -19.43 15.98
C LYS A 23 20.28 -20.59 15.05
N ALA A 24 19.63 -21.75 15.22
CA ALA A 24 19.80 -22.89 14.32
C ALA A 24 19.31 -22.59 12.89
N LYS A 25 18.15 -21.93 12.75
CA LYS A 25 17.64 -21.49 11.44
C LYS A 25 18.57 -20.48 10.78
N ILE A 26 19.08 -19.50 11.54
CA ILE A 26 20.07 -18.53 11.04
C ILE A 26 21.34 -19.24 10.58
N ALA A 27 21.86 -20.19 11.36
CA ALA A 27 23.06 -20.94 10.98
C ALA A 27 22.87 -21.76 9.69
N ALA A 28 21.67 -22.29 9.44
CA ALA A 28 21.36 -23.08 8.25
C ALA A 28 21.07 -22.23 7.00
N CYS A 29 20.41 -21.08 7.17
CA CYS A 29 19.84 -20.31 6.06
C CYS A 29 20.44 -18.91 5.88
N GLY A 30 21.28 -18.44 6.81
CA GLY A 30 21.83 -17.08 6.86
C GLY A 30 20.91 -16.07 7.57
N TRP A 31 19.58 -16.23 7.48
CA TRP A 31 18.60 -15.47 8.25
C TRP A 31 17.31 -16.29 8.45
N THR A 32 16.41 -15.78 9.28
CA THR A 32 15.02 -16.26 9.40
C THR A 32 14.08 -15.06 9.49
N VAL A 33 12.81 -15.25 9.13
CA VAL A 33 11.75 -14.24 9.29
C VAL A 33 10.87 -14.60 10.48
N ILE A 34 10.58 -13.62 11.31
CA ILE A 34 9.71 -13.73 12.48
C ILE A 34 8.45 -12.91 12.22
N ALA A 35 7.28 -13.53 12.39
CA ALA A 35 6.00 -12.85 12.34
C ALA A 35 5.49 -12.61 13.77
N VAL A 36 5.04 -11.39 14.04
CA VAL A 36 4.45 -10.96 15.30
C VAL A 36 3.01 -10.58 15.06
N PHE A 37 2.11 -11.19 15.83
CA PHE A 37 0.68 -10.97 15.76
C PHE A 37 0.21 -10.13 16.95
N PRO A 38 -0.78 -9.25 16.76
CA PRO A 38 -1.32 -8.46 17.85
C PRO A 38 -1.92 -9.35 18.94
N THR A 39 -1.90 -8.85 20.17
CA THR A 39 -2.50 -9.51 21.32
C THR A 39 -3.50 -8.58 22.00
N ALA A 40 -4.25 -9.07 22.98
CA ALA A 40 -5.17 -8.22 23.75
C ALA A 40 -4.44 -7.09 24.52
N GLN A 41 -3.17 -7.29 24.86
CA GLN A 41 -2.34 -6.34 25.62
C GLN A 41 -1.49 -5.43 24.74
N ASP A 42 -1.18 -5.86 23.52
CA ASP A 42 -0.38 -5.13 22.55
C ASP A 42 -1.15 -5.06 21.22
N GLN A 43 -1.92 -3.99 21.08
CA GLN A 43 -2.78 -3.75 19.94
C GLN A 43 -1.98 -3.04 18.84
N GLY A 44 -2.23 -3.42 17.58
CA GLY A 44 -1.56 -2.85 16.42
C GLY A 44 -1.64 -3.77 15.22
N PRO A 45 -1.11 -3.36 14.06
CA PRO A 45 -1.02 -4.26 12.92
C PRO A 45 0.00 -5.36 13.20
N SER A 46 -0.25 -6.56 12.65
CA SER A 46 0.79 -7.58 12.58
C SER A 46 1.99 -7.05 11.81
N PHE A 47 3.17 -7.53 12.16
CA PHE A 47 4.39 -7.19 11.46
C PHE A 47 5.32 -8.39 11.39
N ALA A 48 6.27 -8.35 10.46
CA ALA A 48 7.32 -9.35 10.37
C ALA A 48 8.67 -8.67 10.19
N TYR A 49 9.72 -9.34 10.63
CA TYR A 49 11.09 -8.86 10.46
C TYR A 49 12.09 -10.00 10.32
N THR A 50 13.23 -9.70 9.71
CA THR A 50 14.35 -10.65 9.62
C THR A 50 15.17 -10.67 10.90
N VAL A 51 15.78 -11.82 11.17
CA VAL A 51 16.82 -11.99 12.19
C VAL A 51 17.94 -12.76 11.52
N GLY A 52 19.15 -12.21 11.46
CA GLY A 52 20.31 -12.90 10.89
C GLY A 52 21.16 -12.05 9.96
N LEU A 53 20.55 -11.04 9.31
CA LEU A 53 21.25 -10.19 8.34
C LEU A 53 22.36 -9.37 9.00
N SER A 54 22.21 -9.07 10.29
CA SER A 54 23.24 -8.44 11.11
C SER A 54 24.57 -9.19 11.10
N ALA A 55 24.56 -10.53 11.04
CA ALA A 55 25.78 -11.35 10.97
C ALA A 55 26.55 -11.18 9.65
N GLN A 56 25.89 -10.63 8.63
CA GLN A 56 26.45 -10.33 7.31
C GLN A 56 26.70 -8.82 7.14
N SER A 57 26.66 -8.05 8.22
CA SER A 57 26.78 -6.58 8.20
C SER A 57 25.73 -5.87 7.33
N LEU A 58 24.55 -6.48 7.19
CA LEU A 58 23.39 -5.93 6.48
C LEU A 58 22.31 -5.49 7.49
N PRO A 59 21.49 -4.48 7.17
CA PRO A 59 20.39 -4.08 8.03
C PRO A 59 19.33 -5.19 8.11
N GLU A 60 18.70 -5.35 9.27
CA GLU A 60 17.51 -6.20 9.36
C GLU A 60 16.35 -5.52 8.63
N LEU A 61 15.50 -6.32 7.98
CA LEU A 61 14.34 -5.83 7.25
C LEU A 61 13.07 -6.03 8.08
N ALA A 62 12.16 -5.07 8.07
CA ALA A 62 10.85 -5.16 8.71
C ALA A 62 9.72 -4.72 7.78
N ILE A 63 8.53 -5.29 7.93
CA ILE A 63 7.33 -4.89 7.21
C ILE A 63 6.12 -5.00 8.14
N TYR A 64 5.20 -4.02 8.06
CA TYR A 64 4.06 -3.88 8.97
C TYR A 64 2.76 -3.91 8.17
N GLY A 65 1.68 -4.40 8.75
CA GLY A 65 0.33 -4.29 8.17
C GLY A 65 -0.05 -5.33 7.14
N LEU A 66 0.85 -6.27 6.80
CA LEU A 66 0.57 -7.34 5.83
C LEU A 66 0.28 -8.69 6.50
N PRO A 67 -0.50 -9.56 5.83
CA PRO A 67 -0.65 -10.95 6.27
C PRO A 67 0.70 -11.66 6.37
N GLY A 68 0.89 -12.47 7.40
CA GLY A 68 2.15 -13.17 7.70
C GLY A 68 2.80 -13.87 6.49
N PRO A 69 2.07 -14.65 5.67
CA PRO A 69 2.64 -15.30 4.49
C PRO A 69 3.16 -14.32 3.42
N VAL A 70 2.47 -13.20 3.22
CA VAL A 70 2.87 -12.15 2.27
C VAL A 70 4.12 -11.44 2.78
N ALA A 71 4.10 -11.00 4.04
CA ALA A 71 5.23 -10.38 4.70
C ALA A 71 6.48 -11.28 4.66
N HIS A 72 6.31 -12.57 4.94
CA HIS A 72 7.38 -13.56 4.90
C HIS A 72 8.00 -13.71 3.51
N SER A 73 7.15 -13.77 2.47
CA SER A 73 7.61 -13.91 1.09
C SER A 73 8.38 -12.68 0.62
N LEU A 74 7.86 -11.48 0.89
CA LEU A 74 8.50 -10.21 0.53
C LEU A 74 9.84 -10.03 1.25
N LEU A 75 9.88 -10.24 2.57
CA LEU A 75 11.12 -10.10 3.33
C LEU A 75 12.20 -11.07 2.86
N ASN A 76 11.87 -12.33 2.57
CA ASN A 76 12.85 -13.28 2.04
C ASN A 76 13.34 -12.91 0.65
N GLU A 77 12.45 -12.41 -0.20
CA GLU A 77 12.83 -11.97 -1.54
C GLU A 77 13.80 -10.78 -1.49
N VAL A 78 13.47 -9.75 -0.71
CA VAL A 78 14.34 -8.57 -0.56
C VAL A 78 15.64 -8.93 0.17
N ALA A 79 15.59 -9.77 1.20
CA ALA A 79 16.78 -10.27 1.89
C ALA A 79 17.73 -10.98 0.92
N ARG A 80 17.22 -11.87 0.05
CA ARG A 80 18.04 -12.53 -1.00
C ARG A 80 18.72 -11.51 -1.90
N ARG A 81 18.00 -10.47 -2.35
CA ARG A 81 18.54 -9.43 -3.24
C ARG A 81 19.68 -8.65 -2.58
N ILE A 82 19.50 -8.19 -1.34
CA ILE A 82 20.55 -7.41 -0.64
C ILE A 82 21.76 -8.26 -0.23
N VAL A 83 21.54 -9.54 0.09
CA VAL A 83 22.63 -10.49 0.36
C VAL A 83 23.44 -10.75 -0.90
N ALA A 84 22.76 -10.98 -2.04
CA ALA A 84 23.44 -11.18 -3.32
C ALA A 84 24.21 -9.92 -3.79
N ALA A 85 23.66 -8.73 -3.53
CA ALA A 85 24.32 -7.47 -3.85
C ALA A 85 25.44 -7.09 -2.86
N GLY A 86 25.42 -7.64 -1.63
CA GLY A 86 26.34 -7.27 -0.56
C GLY A 86 26.14 -5.83 -0.04
N GLN A 87 24.99 -5.22 -0.32
CA GLN A 87 24.69 -3.83 0.03
C GLN A 87 23.29 -3.71 0.61
N GLY A 88 23.17 -3.00 1.75
CA GLY A 88 21.88 -2.68 2.36
C GLY A 88 21.10 -1.62 1.59
N LEU A 89 19.82 -1.47 1.94
CA LEU A 89 18.94 -0.45 1.37
C LEU A 89 19.06 0.87 2.13
N ALA A 90 18.96 1.98 1.40
CA ALA A 90 18.87 3.33 1.93
C ALA A 90 17.43 3.86 1.89
N THR A 91 17.13 4.86 2.72
CA THR A 91 15.83 5.55 2.69
C THR A 91 15.57 6.12 1.30
N GLY A 92 14.43 5.74 0.70
CA GLY A 92 14.03 6.16 -0.64
C GLY A 92 14.30 5.13 -1.74
N ASP A 93 15.10 4.08 -1.47
CA ASP A 93 15.30 3.01 -2.45
C ASP A 93 13.96 2.35 -2.80
N ARG A 94 13.73 2.18 -4.10
CA ARG A 94 12.53 1.52 -4.64
C ARG A 94 12.85 0.05 -4.92
N ILE A 95 12.01 -0.84 -4.40
CA ILE A 95 12.10 -2.26 -4.65
C ILE A 95 10.99 -2.65 -5.61
N GLU A 96 11.35 -2.77 -6.88
CA GLU A 96 10.45 -3.10 -8.00
C GLU A 96 10.39 -4.61 -8.24
N GLY A 97 9.35 -5.06 -8.96
CA GLY A 97 9.19 -6.47 -9.34
C GLY A 97 9.08 -7.42 -8.14
N VAL A 98 8.48 -6.95 -7.03
CA VAL A 98 8.16 -7.76 -5.84
C VAL A 98 6.67 -7.75 -5.51
N LEU A 99 5.96 -6.69 -5.87
CA LEU A 99 4.51 -6.62 -5.83
C LEU A 99 3.94 -6.82 -7.24
N VAL A 100 2.63 -7.06 -7.29
CA VAL A 100 1.85 -7.05 -8.53
C VAL A 100 1.70 -5.63 -9.07
N ASP A 101 1.30 -5.53 -10.34
CA ASP A 101 0.98 -4.29 -11.03
C ASP A 101 2.12 -3.25 -11.06
N ASP A 102 3.39 -3.70 -11.04
CA ASP A 102 4.58 -2.83 -11.09
C ASP A 102 4.67 -1.77 -9.98
N VAL A 103 3.96 -1.97 -8.89
CA VAL A 103 4.03 -1.11 -7.71
C VAL A 103 5.28 -1.47 -6.90
N ALA A 104 6.00 -0.47 -6.40
CA ALA A 104 7.24 -0.68 -5.66
C ALA A 104 7.03 -0.57 -4.14
N LEU A 105 7.76 -1.40 -3.38
CA LEU A 105 8.03 -1.09 -1.97
C LEU A 105 9.05 0.04 -1.91
N VAL A 106 9.02 0.82 -0.82
CA VAL A 106 10.03 1.84 -0.56
C VAL A 106 10.73 1.57 0.76
N ALA A 107 12.06 1.57 0.74
CA ALA A 107 12.87 1.44 1.94
C ALA A 107 12.83 2.71 2.79
N VAL A 108 12.68 2.55 4.09
CA VAL A 108 12.78 3.60 5.10
C VAL A 108 13.66 3.11 6.24
N GLU A 109 14.77 3.79 6.51
CA GLU A 109 15.62 3.50 7.66
C GLU A 109 14.81 3.60 8.96
N MET A 110 14.91 2.59 9.83
CA MET A 110 14.22 2.57 11.11
C MET A 110 15.01 3.33 12.17
N THR A 111 14.47 4.47 12.61
CA THR A 111 14.96 5.19 13.79
C THR A 111 14.43 4.59 15.10
N ASP A 112 13.36 3.79 15.04
CA ASP A 112 12.78 3.06 16.17
C ASP A 112 12.68 1.57 15.84
N ALA A 113 13.68 0.79 16.27
CA ALA A 113 13.71 -0.66 16.09
C ALA A 113 13.29 -1.43 17.36
N ARG A 114 12.49 -0.83 18.26
CA ARG A 114 12.06 -1.48 19.51
C ARG A 114 11.24 -2.75 19.28
N ASP A 115 10.62 -2.91 18.12
CA ASP A 115 9.83 -4.09 17.80
C ASP A 115 10.70 -5.35 17.51
N LEU A 116 11.98 -5.16 17.16
CA LEU A 116 12.91 -6.24 16.76
C LEU A 116 13.58 -6.91 17.98
N ASN A 117 12.77 -7.44 18.89
CA ASN A 117 13.24 -8.06 20.14
C ASN A 117 14.23 -9.21 19.92
N LEU A 118 13.93 -10.11 18.99
CA LEU A 118 14.74 -11.31 18.80
C LEU A 118 16.12 -11.00 18.20
N VAL A 119 16.24 -9.91 17.44
CA VAL A 119 17.53 -9.39 16.96
C VAL A 119 18.40 -8.97 18.15
N ARG A 120 17.85 -8.21 19.11
CA ARG A 120 18.58 -7.82 20.33
C ARG A 120 18.97 -9.02 21.18
N GLU A 121 18.12 -10.03 21.29
CA GLU A 121 18.45 -11.25 22.03
C GLU A 121 19.57 -12.06 21.37
N CYS A 122 19.64 -12.06 20.04
CA CYS A 122 20.70 -12.75 19.29
C CYS A 122 22.03 -11.97 19.28
N TYR A 123 21.98 -10.65 19.12
CA TYR A 123 23.15 -9.81 18.79
C TYR A 123 23.47 -8.73 19.83
N GLY A 124 22.69 -8.61 20.91
CA GLY A 124 22.83 -7.60 21.96
C GLY A 124 22.18 -6.25 21.63
N ALA A 125 22.16 -5.85 20.36
CA ALA A 125 21.53 -4.63 19.88
C ALA A 125 21.03 -4.81 18.44
N VAL A 126 20.15 -3.91 17.99
CA VAL A 126 19.83 -3.75 16.56
C VAL A 126 20.78 -2.69 16.01
N ALA A 127 21.78 -3.11 15.23
CA ALA A 127 22.79 -2.19 14.70
C ALA A 127 22.21 -1.28 13.59
N ALA A 128 21.41 -1.86 12.69
CA ALA A 128 20.71 -1.16 11.63
C ALA A 128 19.45 -1.94 11.25
N ALA A 129 18.39 -1.23 10.89
CA ALA A 129 17.17 -1.83 10.37
C ALA A 129 16.50 -0.94 9.33
N VAL A 130 15.83 -1.56 8.36
CA VAL A 130 15.09 -0.89 7.28
C VAL A 130 13.68 -1.43 7.25
N GLN A 131 12.71 -0.54 7.28
CA GLN A 131 11.31 -0.85 7.02
C GLN A 131 11.08 -0.86 5.51
N LEU A 132 10.50 -1.94 4.99
CA LEU A 132 9.96 -2.01 3.65
C LEU A 132 8.51 -1.51 3.71
N VAL A 133 8.25 -0.35 3.10
CA VAL A 133 6.94 0.29 3.13
C VAL A 133 6.18 -0.03 1.84
N TRP A 134 4.97 -0.59 1.99
CA TRP A 134 4.06 -0.82 0.86
C TRP A 134 3.11 0.37 0.66
N PRO A 135 2.79 0.73 -0.60
CA PRO A 135 1.80 1.76 -0.93
C PRO A 135 0.38 1.18 -1.06
N ASP A 136 -0.62 2.03 -1.30
CA ASP A 136 -1.96 1.57 -1.69
C ASP A 136 -2.01 0.99 -3.12
N ALA A 137 -3.20 0.53 -3.55
CA ALA A 137 -3.40 -0.09 -4.87
C ALA A 137 -3.09 0.85 -6.06
N ASP A 138 -3.18 2.17 -5.84
CA ASP A 138 -2.85 3.17 -6.85
C ASP A 138 -1.34 3.51 -6.81
N GLY A 139 -0.57 2.91 -5.89
CA GLY A 139 0.87 3.13 -5.74
C GLY A 139 1.23 4.35 -4.90
N VAL A 140 0.26 4.93 -4.17
CA VAL A 140 0.46 6.09 -3.29
C VAL A 140 0.96 5.64 -1.92
N LEU A 141 2.09 6.21 -1.48
CA LEU A 141 2.75 5.83 -0.23
C LEU A 141 2.11 6.50 0.99
N PRO A 142 2.24 5.93 2.21
CA PRO A 142 1.59 6.46 3.41
C PRO A 142 1.89 7.93 3.77
N TRP A 143 3.00 8.48 3.30
CA TRP A 143 3.40 9.88 3.51
C TRP A 143 3.04 10.81 2.34
N GLU A 144 2.46 10.27 1.28
CA GLU A 144 2.04 11.02 0.09
C GLU A 144 0.58 11.47 0.24
N GLN A 145 0.26 12.60 -0.39
CA GLN A 145 -1.07 13.19 -0.30
C GLN A 145 -2.11 12.28 -0.97
N GLY A 146 -3.19 11.98 -0.25
CA GLY A 146 -4.29 11.17 -0.79
C GLY A 146 -4.15 9.66 -0.56
N SER A 147 -3.07 9.21 0.08
CA SER A 147 -2.87 7.79 0.43
C SER A 147 -4.08 7.20 1.15
N ARG A 148 -4.51 6.01 0.73
CA ARG A 148 -5.53 5.21 1.44
C ARG A 148 -4.95 4.40 2.60
N VAL A 149 -3.62 4.34 2.73
CA VAL A 149 -2.92 3.61 3.79
C VAL A 149 -2.38 4.60 4.81
N GLY A 150 -2.79 4.45 6.07
CA GLY A 150 -2.40 5.30 7.17
C GLY A 150 -1.49 4.61 8.19
N GLY A 151 -1.21 5.33 9.28
CA GLY A 151 -0.36 4.84 10.36
C GLY A 151 -1.00 3.73 11.21
N ALA A 152 -2.32 3.53 11.11
CA ALA A 152 -3.02 2.45 11.80
C ALA A 152 -2.75 1.09 11.13
N GLU A 153 -2.75 1.07 9.80
CA GLU A 153 -2.46 -0.09 8.97
C GLU A 153 -0.96 -0.37 8.94
N GLN A 154 -0.14 0.67 8.77
CA GLN A 154 1.30 0.55 8.62
C GLN A 154 2.02 1.69 9.36
N PRO A 155 2.35 1.52 10.65
CA PRO A 155 3.12 2.51 11.38
C PRO A 155 4.51 2.67 10.76
N LEU A 156 4.93 3.92 10.56
CA LEU A 156 6.29 4.24 10.13
C LEU A 156 7.21 4.30 11.36
N ARG A 157 8.31 3.53 11.31
CA ARG A 157 9.34 3.47 12.36
C ARG A 157 10.58 4.31 12.06
N GLY A 158 10.48 5.16 11.04
CA GLY A 158 11.57 5.97 10.51
C GLY A 158 11.08 7.29 9.96
N ARG A 159 12.01 8.08 9.43
CA ARG A 159 11.68 9.28 8.66
C ARG A 159 11.52 8.90 7.19
N PRO A 160 10.32 9.01 6.60
CA PRO A 160 10.15 8.72 5.18
C PRO A 160 10.95 9.72 4.32
N PRO A 161 11.25 9.38 3.06
CA PRO A 161 11.77 10.34 2.10
C PRO A 161 10.75 11.47 1.84
N GLN A 162 11.17 12.48 1.08
CA GLN A 162 10.26 13.54 0.65
C GLN A 162 9.10 12.94 -0.17
N ALA A 163 7.87 13.35 0.15
CA ALA A 163 6.69 12.98 -0.61
C ALA A 163 6.82 13.43 -2.07
N ARG A 164 6.50 12.54 -3.01
CA ARG A 164 6.33 12.91 -4.41
C ARG A 164 5.00 13.66 -4.56
N PRO A 165 4.87 14.56 -5.55
CA PRO A 165 3.57 15.13 -5.87
C PRO A 165 2.63 14.03 -6.38
N VAL A 166 1.37 14.09 -5.94
CA VAL A 166 0.27 13.22 -6.39
C VAL A 166 -0.89 14.11 -6.78
N TYR A 167 -1.41 13.92 -7.98
CA TYR A 167 -2.34 14.83 -8.65
C TYR A 167 -3.75 14.23 -8.75
N HIS A 168 -4.30 13.73 -7.65
CA HIS A 168 -5.70 13.29 -7.63
C HIS A 168 -6.63 14.43 -8.03
N ALA A 169 -7.68 14.14 -8.81
CA ALA A 169 -8.70 15.14 -9.12
C ALA A 169 -9.30 15.73 -7.84
N GLN A 170 -9.56 17.04 -7.84
CA GLN A 170 -10.13 17.72 -6.69
C GLN A 170 -11.52 17.18 -6.37
N ARG A 171 -11.79 17.01 -5.07
CA ARG A 171 -13.09 16.56 -4.59
C ARG A 171 -14.17 17.56 -5.01
N LEU A 172 -15.17 17.07 -5.74
CA LEU A 172 -16.39 17.82 -6.04
C LEU A 172 -17.32 17.77 -4.83
N ALA A 173 -17.79 18.92 -4.35
CA ALA A 173 -18.69 19.01 -3.20
C ALA A 173 -20.16 18.81 -3.63
N VAL A 174 -20.48 17.62 -4.13
CA VAL A 174 -21.81 17.23 -4.61
C VAL A 174 -22.23 15.90 -4.00
N SER A 175 -23.51 15.75 -3.72
CA SER A 175 -24.11 14.54 -3.15
C SER A 175 -25.06 13.84 -4.12
N THR A 176 -25.63 14.58 -5.08
CA THR A 176 -26.59 14.03 -6.06
C THR A 176 -26.11 14.22 -7.49
N ALA A 177 -26.65 13.41 -8.41
CA ALA A 177 -26.43 13.61 -9.83
C ALA A 177 -26.95 14.97 -10.33
N GLN A 178 -27.98 15.55 -9.68
CA GLN A 178 -28.45 16.90 -9.99
C GLN A 178 -27.41 17.96 -9.63
N GLU A 179 -26.85 17.92 -8.42
CA GLU A 179 -25.82 18.86 -7.98
C GLU A 179 -24.57 18.78 -8.88
N LEU A 180 -24.21 17.57 -9.32
CA LEU A 180 -23.13 17.37 -10.30
C LEU A 180 -23.48 18.00 -11.66
N ALA A 181 -24.72 17.84 -12.13
CA ALA A 181 -25.18 18.46 -13.37
C ALA A 181 -25.10 19.99 -13.31
N ASP A 182 -25.57 20.58 -12.21
CA ASP A 182 -25.55 22.03 -11.98
C ASP A 182 -24.11 22.55 -11.95
N LEU A 183 -23.21 21.87 -11.22
CA LEU A 183 -21.79 22.20 -11.15
C LEU A 183 -21.08 22.15 -12.52
N LEU A 184 -21.43 21.17 -13.36
CA LEU A 184 -20.81 20.99 -14.69
C LEU A 184 -21.43 21.87 -15.77
N ALA A 185 -22.67 22.33 -15.59
CA ALA A 185 -23.33 23.27 -16.51
C ALA A 185 -22.63 24.64 -16.50
N GLU A 186 -22.11 25.05 -15.34
CA GLU A 186 -21.33 26.29 -15.18
C GLU A 186 -19.91 26.19 -15.78
N GLN A 187 -19.46 24.98 -16.12
CA GLN A 187 -18.13 24.75 -16.65
C GLN A 187 -18.15 24.59 -18.18
N PRO A 188 -17.34 25.36 -18.94
CA PRO A 188 -17.24 25.18 -20.38
C PRO A 188 -16.60 23.82 -20.71
N ARG A 189 -16.94 23.25 -21.87
CA ARG A 189 -16.26 22.05 -22.39
C ARG A 189 -14.80 22.39 -22.66
N ARG A 190 -13.89 21.88 -21.83
CA ARG A 190 -12.44 22.06 -21.99
C ARG A 190 -11.88 20.90 -22.79
N SER A 191 -11.12 21.23 -23.84
CA SER A 191 -10.34 20.26 -24.62
C SER A 191 -8.99 20.01 -23.93
N LEU A 192 -8.45 18.79 -24.05
CA LEU A 192 -7.09 18.46 -23.59
C LEU A 192 -5.99 19.04 -24.46
N VAL A 193 -6.30 19.61 -25.63
CA VAL A 193 -5.28 19.99 -26.62
C VAL A 193 -4.19 20.84 -25.93
N ALA A 194 -3.02 20.22 -25.85
CA ALA A 194 -1.91 20.57 -25.00
C ALA A 194 -1.09 21.73 -25.55
N GLY A 195 -0.54 22.52 -24.64
CA GLY A 195 0.87 22.90 -24.72
C GLY A 195 1.64 22.02 -23.75
N ASP A 196 2.88 21.71 -24.09
CA ASP A 196 3.88 21.15 -23.17
C ASP A 196 3.96 22.02 -21.91
N GLY A 197 3.57 21.48 -20.76
CA GLY A 197 3.45 22.25 -19.50
C GLY A 197 2.02 22.42 -18.96
N SER A 198 1.06 21.60 -19.40
CA SER A 198 -0.25 21.52 -18.71
C SER A 198 -0.08 20.94 -17.31
N ASP A 199 -0.35 21.75 -16.29
CA ASP A 199 -0.45 21.35 -14.87
C ASP A 199 -1.23 20.02 -14.70
N PRO A 200 -0.58 18.92 -14.24
CA PRO A 200 -1.21 17.61 -14.08
C PRO A 200 -2.46 17.64 -13.20
N GLN A 201 -2.49 18.50 -12.17
CA GLN A 201 -3.68 18.67 -11.33
C GLN A 201 -4.88 19.14 -12.16
N ARG A 202 -4.68 20.22 -12.93
CA ARG A 202 -5.71 20.78 -13.80
C ARG A 202 -6.17 19.77 -14.86
N VAL A 203 -5.27 18.94 -15.38
CA VAL A 203 -5.62 17.90 -16.35
C VAL A 203 -6.53 16.85 -15.70
N ASN A 204 -6.20 16.37 -14.51
CA ASN A 204 -6.98 15.35 -13.83
C ASN A 204 -8.35 15.89 -13.36
N ASP A 205 -8.44 17.17 -12.97
CA ASP A 205 -9.72 17.84 -12.69
C ASP A 205 -10.62 17.88 -13.95
N VAL A 206 -10.04 18.15 -15.13
CA VAL A 206 -10.77 18.16 -16.40
C VAL A 206 -11.26 16.75 -16.78
N ARG A 207 -10.42 15.72 -16.59
CA ARG A 207 -10.80 14.31 -16.82
C ARG A 207 -11.98 13.89 -15.94
N ALA A 208 -11.92 14.22 -14.65
CA ALA A 208 -13.05 14.02 -13.73
C ALA A 208 -14.32 14.73 -14.21
N GLY A 209 -14.18 15.94 -14.76
CA GLY A 209 -15.28 16.68 -15.39
C GLY A 209 -15.93 15.97 -16.59
N TRP A 210 -15.18 15.28 -17.45
CA TRP A 210 -15.79 14.50 -18.54
C TRP A 210 -16.50 13.26 -18.04
N ALA A 211 -15.89 12.52 -17.11
CA ALA A 211 -16.55 11.38 -16.47
C ALA A 211 -17.85 11.81 -15.80
N GLY A 212 -17.84 12.97 -15.12
CA GLY A 212 -19.04 13.56 -14.53
C GLY A 212 -20.14 13.87 -15.55
N ARG A 213 -19.79 14.34 -16.76
CA ARG A 213 -20.79 14.55 -17.84
C ARG A 213 -21.39 13.25 -18.34
N ALA A 214 -20.60 12.17 -18.42
CA ALA A 214 -21.11 10.85 -18.77
C ALA A 214 -22.08 10.33 -17.69
N LEU A 215 -21.73 10.50 -16.41
CA LEU A 215 -22.58 10.13 -15.29
C LEU A 215 -23.90 10.91 -15.28
N VAL A 216 -23.86 12.23 -15.51
CA VAL A 216 -25.07 13.06 -15.61
C VAL A 216 -25.96 12.62 -16.76
N ALA A 217 -25.38 12.34 -17.94
CA ALA A 217 -26.15 11.87 -19.09
C ALA A 217 -26.82 10.51 -18.82
N TYR A 218 -26.10 9.60 -18.14
CA TYR A 218 -26.65 8.32 -17.68
C TYR A 218 -27.81 8.51 -16.69
N ALA A 219 -27.61 9.33 -15.66
CA ALA A 219 -28.65 9.58 -14.65
C ALA A 219 -29.89 10.25 -15.27
N GLN A 220 -29.72 11.17 -16.23
CA GLN A 220 -30.83 11.78 -16.99
C GLN A 220 -31.61 10.76 -17.83
N HIS A 221 -30.92 9.77 -18.39
CA HIS A 221 -31.57 8.70 -19.14
C HIS A 221 -32.48 7.85 -18.25
N LEU A 222 -32.08 7.58 -17.01
CA LEU A 222 -32.83 6.75 -16.07
C LEU A 222 -33.92 7.51 -15.29
N GLY A 223 -33.59 8.69 -14.76
CA GLY A 223 -34.43 9.43 -13.81
C GLY A 223 -35.34 10.51 -14.42
N GLY A 224 -35.23 10.79 -15.71
CA GLY A 224 -35.97 11.89 -16.34
C GLY A 224 -35.60 13.25 -15.75
N SER A 225 -36.60 14.02 -15.31
CA SER A 225 -36.42 15.43 -14.89
C SER A 225 -35.90 15.66 -13.46
N SER A 226 -35.74 14.61 -12.65
CA SER A 226 -35.34 14.73 -11.24
C SER A 226 -34.24 13.73 -10.90
N LEU A 227 -33.01 14.23 -10.75
CA LEU A 227 -31.81 13.43 -10.48
C LEU A 227 -31.52 13.39 -8.98
N THR A 228 -32.46 12.88 -8.18
CA THR A 228 -32.35 12.86 -6.71
C THR A 228 -31.51 11.71 -6.17
N GLU A 229 -31.06 10.82 -7.02
CA GLU A 229 -30.19 9.71 -6.63
C GLU A 229 -28.83 10.21 -6.15
N ASP A 230 -28.32 9.52 -5.13
CA ASP A 230 -26.98 9.73 -4.61
C ASP A 230 -25.94 9.48 -5.71
N ALA A 231 -24.97 10.40 -5.84
CA ALA A 231 -24.01 10.37 -6.93
C ALA A 231 -23.14 9.10 -6.94
N ALA A 232 -22.85 8.51 -5.77
CA ALA A 232 -22.07 7.28 -5.68
C ALA A 232 -22.90 6.06 -6.09
N THR A 233 -24.21 6.08 -5.80
CA THR A 233 -25.16 5.05 -6.27
C THR A 233 -25.24 5.07 -7.79
N ALA A 234 -25.51 6.23 -8.38
CA ALA A 234 -25.55 6.39 -9.85
C ALA A 234 -24.22 5.98 -10.53
N ALA A 235 -23.08 6.30 -9.90
CA ALA A 235 -21.77 5.90 -10.42
C ALA A 235 -21.54 4.39 -10.36
N THR A 236 -21.99 3.74 -9.29
CA THR A 236 -21.90 2.28 -9.13
C THR A 236 -22.77 1.56 -10.16
N ASP A 237 -23.98 2.05 -10.38
CA ASP A 237 -24.89 1.51 -11.39
C ASP A 237 -24.32 1.68 -12.80
N LEU A 238 -23.77 2.85 -13.11
CA LEU A 238 -23.08 3.08 -14.39
C LEU A 238 -21.91 2.11 -14.59
N LEU A 239 -21.10 1.84 -13.56
CA LEU A 239 -20.02 0.85 -13.66
C LEU A 239 -20.54 -0.56 -13.94
N SER A 240 -21.66 -0.94 -13.31
CA SER A 240 -22.32 -2.23 -13.56
C SER A 240 -22.82 -2.33 -15.01
N ASP A 241 -23.49 -1.29 -15.51
CA ASP A 241 -24.02 -1.26 -16.88
C ASP A 241 -22.92 -1.18 -17.94
N LEU A 242 -21.80 -0.51 -17.65
CA LEU A 242 -20.61 -0.54 -18.50
C LEU A 242 -20.06 -1.96 -18.63
N ARG A 243 -20.09 -2.77 -17.58
CA ARG A 243 -19.68 -4.18 -17.69
C ARG A 243 -20.58 -4.96 -18.66
N HIS A 244 -21.90 -4.78 -18.58
CA HIS A 244 -22.83 -5.37 -19.56
C HIS A 244 -22.59 -4.87 -20.98
N LEU A 245 -22.23 -3.59 -21.14
CA LEU A 245 -21.85 -3.04 -22.44
C LEU A 245 -20.60 -3.72 -22.99
N PHE A 246 -19.59 -4.01 -22.17
CA PHE A 246 -18.37 -4.69 -22.60
C PHE A 246 -18.66 -6.12 -23.06
N ASP A 247 -19.53 -6.85 -22.36
CA ASP A 247 -20.02 -8.16 -22.80
C ASP A 247 -20.66 -8.07 -24.20
N ALA A 248 -21.51 -7.06 -24.41
CA ALA A 248 -22.20 -6.84 -25.69
C ALA A 248 -21.26 -6.40 -26.82
N LEU A 249 -20.18 -5.67 -26.50
CA LEU A 249 -19.16 -5.24 -27.46
C LEU A 249 -18.11 -6.32 -27.76
N GLY A 250 -18.07 -7.40 -26.98
CA GLY A 250 -17.03 -8.42 -27.08
C GLY A 250 -15.65 -7.92 -26.68
N VAL A 251 -15.59 -6.95 -25.75
CA VAL A 251 -14.34 -6.38 -25.22
C VAL A 251 -14.04 -7.02 -23.86
N ASP A 252 -12.79 -7.44 -23.66
CA ASP A 252 -12.35 -7.98 -22.38
C ASP A 252 -12.33 -6.89 -21.30
N TRP A 253 -13.25 -7.01 -20.34
CA TRP A 253 -13.39 -6.08 -19.21
C TRP A 253 -12.15 -6.09 -18.32
N GLU A 254 -11.60 -7.25 -17.98
CA GLU A 254 -10.48 -7.36 -17.05
C GLU A 254 -9.21 -6.73 -17.66
N GLN A 255 -8.96 -6.98 -18.94
CA GLN A 255 -7.85 -6.36 -19.66
C GLN A 255 -8.01 -4.83 -19.78
N ALA A 256 -9.23 -4.36 -20.02
CA ALA A 256 -9.50 -2.93 -20.12
C ALA A 256 -9.33 -2.21 -18.77
N VAL A 257 -9.81 -2.83 -17.67
CA VAL A 257 -9.61 -2.30 -16.31
C VAL A 257 -8.13 -2.26 -15.95
N ALA A 258 -7.38 -3.35 -16.17
CA ALA A 258 -5.94 -3.37 -15.88
C ALA A 258 -5.17 -2.28 -16.66
N SER A 259 -5.54 -2.05 -17.92
CA SER A 259 -4.96 -0.97 -18.72
C SER A 259 -5.33 0.41 -18.17
N ALA A 260 -6.60 0.60 -17.79
CA ALA A 260 -7.10 1.86 -17.23
C ALA A 260 -6.47 2.19 -15.88
N GLU A 261 -6.20 1.19 -15.04
CA GLU A 261 -5.48 1.36 -13.76
C GLU A 261 -4.05 1.83 -13.98
N GLY A 262 -3.34 1.25 -14.95
CA GLY A 262 -2.01 1.71 -15.37
C GLY A 262 -2.02 3.17 -15.83
N TYR A 263 -2.94 3.51 -16.73
CA TYR A 263 -3.07 4.90 -17.19
C TYR A 263 -3.43 5.84 -16.04
N TYR A 264 -4.40 5.49 -15.19
CA TYR A 264 -4.77 6.31 -14.04
C TYR A 264 -3.57 6.56 -13.12
N ARG A 265 -2.74 5.53 -12.90
CA ARG A 265 -1.51 5.68 -12.12
C ARG A 265 -0.54 6.67 -12.75
N ASP A 266 -0.28 6.54 -14.04
CA ASP A 266 0.57 7.48 -14.77
C ASP A 266 0.02 8.91 -14.69
N GLU A 267 -1.30 9.06 -14.75
CA GLU A 267 -2.00 10.34 -14.64
C GLU A 267 -1.82 11.01 -13.27
N ILE A 268 -2.00 10.26 -12.17
CA ILE A 268 -1.87 10.83 -10.81
C ILE A 268 -0.42 11.10 -10.42
N PHE A 269 0.56 10.46 -11.08
CA PHE A 269 1.98 10.75 -10.89
C PHE A 269 2.56 11.72 -11.93
N GLY A 270 1.74 12.21 -12.89
CA GLY A 270 2.17 13.17 -13.91
C GLY A 270 3.20 12.60 -14.89
N GLN A 271 3.06 11.33 -15.28
CA GLN A 271 4.01 10.58 -16.09
C GLN A 271 3.59 10.43 -17.57
N LEU A 272 2.49 11.10 -17.98
CA LEU A 272 1.99 11.15 -19.36
C LEU A 272 2.62 12.25 -20.22
#